data_AF-A0A9Q8V4M8-F1
#
_entry.id   AF-A0A9Q8V4M8-F1
#
_cell.length_a   1.000
_cell.length_b   1.000
_cell.length_c   1.000
_cell.angle_alpha   90.00
_cell.angle_beta   90.00
_cell.angle_gamma   90.00
#
_symmetry.space_group_name_H-M   'P 1'
#
loop_
_entity.id
_entity.type
_entity.pdbx_description
1 polymer ?
#
loop_
_entity_poly.entity_id
_entity_poly.type
_entity_poly.pdbx_seq_one_letter_code
_entity_poly.pdbx_strand_id
1 'polypeptide(L)'
;MSIDLRCYTTLSVAELQKKLDVFVAKHPEIFPEHYILYRAKELGPFDKEISNEFGLDPESYFYISVSNKLLEICTNEIASLVKSELGKNNVIVLLNGEDLI
;
A
#
# COMPACT_ATOMS: atom_id res chain seq x y z
N MET A 1 9.51 17.20 -1.62
CA MET A 1 9.30 15.84 -2.16
C MET A 1 8.48 15.06 -1.14
N SER A 2 7.28 14.61 -1.53
CA SER A 2 6.49 13.63 -0.78
C SER A 2 6.94 12.24 -1.22
N ILE A 3 6.94 11.27 -0.32
CA ILE A 3 7.20 9.87 -0.65
C ILE A 3 5.89 9.15 -0.46
N ASP A 4 5.34 8.62 -1.55
CA ASP A 4 4.05 7.96 -1.55
C ASP A 4 4.21 6.55 -2.13
N LEU A 5 3.77 5.57 -1.35
CA LEU A 5 3.67 4.17 -1.75
C LEU A 5 2.27 3.93 -2.28
N ARG A 6 2.17 3.45 -3.52
CA ARG A 6 0.92 3.08 -4.14
C ARG A 6 0.79 1.57 -4.13
N CYS A 7 -0.29 1.07 -3.54
CA CYS A 7 -0.47 -0.36 -3.34
C CYS A 7 -1.71 -0.84 -4.10
N TYR A 8 -1.53 -1.75 -5.06
CA TYR A 8 -2.61 -2.37 -5.84
C TYR A 8 -2.91 -3.77 -5.32
N THR A 9 -4.18 -4.16 -5.25
CA THR A 9 -4.57 -5.48 -4.73
C THR A 9 -5.75 -6.07 -5.47
N THR A 10 -5.82 -7.40 -5.49
CA THR A 10 -6.96 -8.19 -5.99
C THR A 10 -8.15 -8.20 -5.02
N LEU A 11 -8.01 -7.64 -3.82
CA LEU A 11 -9.11 -7.57 -2.85
C LEU A 11 -10.14 -6.51 -3.24
N SER A 12 -11.42 -6.77 -2.96
CA SER A 12 -12.46 -5.76 -3.08
C SER A 12 -12.23 -4.60 -2.09
N VAL A 13 -12.75 -3.41 -2.40
CA VAL A 13 -12.61 -2.22 -1.53
C VAL A 13 -13.08 -2.49 -0.08
N ALA A 14 -14.18 -3.25 0.07
CA ALA A 14 -14.73 -3.58 1.38
C ALA A 14 -13.84 -4.54 2.18
N GLU A 15 -13.25 -5.53 1.54
CA GLU A 15 -12.32 -6.47 2.18
C GLU A 15 -10.98 -5.81 2.50
N LEU A 16 -10.47 -5.01 1.55
CA LEU A 16 -9.26 -4.23 1.74
C LEU A 16 -9.43 -3.29 2.93
N GLN A 17 -10.50 -2.50 3.00
CA GLN A 17 -10.68 -1.55 4.10
C GLN A 17 -10.67 -2.23 5.47
N LYS A 18 -11.33 -3.38 5.62
CA LYS A 18 -11.30 -4.16 6.87
C LYS A 18 -9.88 -4.58 7.25
N LYS A 19 -9.09 -5.03 6.26
CA LYS A 19 -7.68 -5.41 6.48
C LYS A 19 -6.82 -4.20 6.84
N LEU A 20 -7.03 -3.05 6.19
CA LEU A 20 -6.32 -1.82 6.49
C LEU A 20 -6.63 -1.30 7.90
N ASP A 21 -7.89 -1.36 8.33
CA ASP A 21 -8.30 -0.95 9.69
C ASP A 21 -7.60 -1.81 10.76
N VAL A 22 -7.51 -3.12 10.54
CA VAL A 22 -6.75 -4.04 11.41
C VAL A 22 -5.25 -3.75 11.35
N PHE A 23 -4.71 -3.47 10.17
CA PHE A 23 -3.28 -3.18 9.98
C PHE A 23 -2.84 -1.93 10.75
N VAL A 24 -3.63 -0.85 10.69
CA VAL A 24 -3.37 0.38 11.47
C VAL A 24 -3.42 0.09 12.97
N ALA A 25 -4.42 -0.67 13.41
CA ALA A 25 -4.58 -1.00 14.83
C ALA A 25 -3.45 -1.89 15.37
N LYS A 26 -2.81 -2.72 14.51
CA LYS A 26 -1.66 -3.56 14.87
C LYS A 26 -0.35 -2.78 14.98
N HIS A 27 -0.23 -1.63 14.32
CA HIS A 27 1.00 -0.85 14.23
C HIS A 27 0.81 0.61 14.65
N PRO A 28 0.34 0.89 15.89
CA PRO A 28 0.16 2.25 16.39
C PRO A 28 1.48 3.02 16.52
N GLU A 29 2.62 2.33 16.59
CA GLU A 29 3.96 2.90 16.57
C GLU A 29 4.36 3.46 15.20
N ILE A 30 3.68 3.03 14.12
CA ILE A 30 3.96 3.45 12.75
C ILE A 30 2.93 4.48 12.27
N PHE A 31 1.64 4.24 12.57
CA PHE A 31 0.52 5.05 12.07
C PHE A 31 -0.18 5.81 13.20
N PRO A 32 -0.54 7.11 13.03
CA PRO A 32 -0.29 7.96 11.86
C PRO A 32 1.03 8.76 11.95
N GLU A 33 1.84 8.55 12.99
CA GLU A 33 2.96 9.45 13.32
C GLU A 33 4.07 9.44 12.28
N HIS A 34 4.40 8.27 11.72
CA HIS A 34 5.51 8.10 10.79
C HIS A 34 5.03 7.92 9.37
N TYR A 35 3.95 7.16 9.23
CA TYR A 35 3.27 6.91 7.97
C TYR A 35 1.79 7.23 8.11
N ILE A 36 1.18 7.74 7.05
CA ILE A 36 -0.27 7.89 6.94
C ILE A 36 -0.77 6.83 5.98
N LEU A 37 -1.57 5.89 6.49
CA LEU A 37 -2.32 4.96 5.67
C LEU A 37 -3.64 5.59 5.25
N TYR A 38 -3.90 5.59 3.95
CA TYR A 38 -5.17 6.07 3.42
C TYR A 38 -6.15 4.92 3.15
N ARG A 39 -7.42 5.29 3.08
CA ARG A 39 -8.52 4.36 2.84
C ARG A 39 -8.40 3.67 1.48
N ALA A 40 -8.99 2.48 1.41
CA ALA A 40 -9.19 1.73 0.19
C ALA A 40 -10.00 2.56 -0.82
N LYS A 41 -9.62 2.45 -2.10
CA LYS A 41 -10.26 3.15 -3.21
C LYS A 41 -10.48 2.21 -4.40
N GLU A 42 -11.52 2.51 -5.16
CA GLU A 42 -11.76 1.91 -6.48
C GLU A 42 -10.70 2.39 -7.47
N LEU A 43 -10.37 1.52 -8.42
CA LEU A 43 -9.36 1.79 -9.44
C LEU A 43 -9.76 2.94 -10.37
N GLY A 44 -8.79 3.77 -10.70
CA GLY A 44 -8.88 4.73 -11.79
C GLY A 44 -8.65 4.09 -13.17
N PRO A 45 -8.85 4.85 -14.25
CA PRO A 45 -8.77 4.35 -15.63
C PRO A 45 -7.40 3.75 -15.99
N PHE A 46 -6.32 4.26 -15.42
CA PHE A 46 -4.94 3.82 -15.70
C PHE A 46 -4.41 2.80 -14.69
N ASP A 47 -5.13 2.56 -13.59
CA ASP A 47 -4.62 1.74 -12.49
C ASP A 47 -4.52 0.26 -12.85
N LYS A 48 -5.45 -0.23 -13.67
CA LYS A 48 -5.37 -1.59 -14.22
C LYS A 48 -4.18 -1.76 -15.15
N GLU A 49 -3.92 -0.77 -16.01
CA GLU A 49 -2.79 -0.83 -16.95
C GLU A 49 -1.47 -0.88 -16.20
N ILE A 50 -1.28 0.00 -15.21
CA ILE A 50 -0.09 0.04 -14.37
C ILE A 50 0.11 -1.31 -13.65
N SER A 51 -0.91 -1.83 -12.97
CA SER A 51 -0.80 -3.08 -12.22
C SER A 51 -0.55 -4.31 -13.13
N ASN A 52 -1.10 -4.32 -14.33
CA ASN A 52 -0.88 -5.38 -15.31
C ASN A 52 0.56 -5.46 -15.78
N GLU A 53 1.31 -4.34 -15.85
CA GLU A 53 2.75 -4.36 -16.15
C GLU A 53 3.55 -5.20 -15.15
N PHE A 54 3.02 -5.36 -13.94
CA PHE A 54 3.62 -6.14 -12.86
C PHE A 54 2.89 -7.48 -12.61
N GLY A 55 1.96 -7.88 -13.49
CA GLY A 55 1.32 -9.19 -13.48
C GLY A 55 0.18 -9.38 -12.48
N LEU A 56 -0.42 -8.31 -11.97
CA LEU A 56 -1.60 -8.36 -11.09
C LEU A 56 -2.79 -7.67 -11.78
N ASP A 57 -3.95 -8.33 -11.85
CA ASP A 57 -5.22 -7.68 -12.20
C ASP A 57 -5.88 -7.20 -10.90
N PRO A 58 -5.81 -5.89 -10.58
CA PRO A 58 -6.29 -5.41 -9.30
C PRO A 58 -7.81 -5.21 -9.32
N GLU A 59 -8.40 -5.21 -8.13
CA GLU A 59 -9.78 -4.79 -7.89
C GLU A 59 -9.85 -3.47 -7.11
N SER A 60 -8.84 -3.18 -6.29
CA SER A 60 -8.76 -1.95 -5.53
C SER A 60 -7.33 -1.49 -5.29
N TYR A 61 -7.17 -0.28 -4.77
CA TYR A 61 -5.87 0.24 -4.37
C TYR A 61 -5.95 1.07 -3.09
N PHE A 62 -4.80 1.33 -2.50
CA PHE A 62 -4.63 2.29 -1.42
C PHE A 62 -3.25 2.95 -1.53
N TYR A 63 -3.00 3.95 -0.68
CA TYR A 63 -1.72 4.64 -0.66
C TYR A 63 -1.26 4.84 0.78
N ILE A 64 0.06 4.86 0.94
CA ILE A 64 0.74 5.18 2.19
C ILE A 64 1.66 6.37 1.92
N SER A 65 1.54 7.43 2.71
CA SER A 65 2.44 8.59 2.62
C SER A 65 3.40 8.64 3.80
N VAL A 66 4.67 8.95 3.52
CA VAL A 66 5.69 9.16 4.57
C VAL A 66 5.46 10.54 5.19
N SER A 67 5.09 10.57 6.46
CA SER A 67 4.89 11.82 7.22
C SER A 67 6.16 12.26 7.93
N ASN A 68 6.88 11.32 8.54
CA ASN A 68 8.13 11.61 9.21
C ASN A 68 9.33 11.12 8.38
N LYS A 69 9.99 12.06 7.69
CA LYS A 69 11.17 11.79 6.84
C LYS A 69 12.44 11.51 7.63
N LEU A 70 12.41 11.68 8.95
CA LEU A 70 13.55 11.40 9.84
C LEU A 70 13.58 9.94 10.29
N LEU A 71 12.50 9.17 10.08
CA LEU A 71 12.57 7.73 10.31
C LEU A 71 13.19 7.02 9.11
N GLU A 72 14.24 6.28 9.42
CA GLU A 72 14.84 5.23 8.60
C GLU A 72 14.01 3.94 8.56
N ILE A 73 12.72 3.93 8.93
CA ILE A 73 11.86 2.81 8.52
C ILE A 73 11.86 2.88 7.00
N CYS A 74 12.66 2.02 6.38
CA CYS A 74 12.88 2.03 4.95
C CYS A 74 11.54 1.73 4.29
N THR A 75 11.21 2.41 3.20
CA THR A 75 10.03 2.12 2.39
C THR A 75 9.88 0.63 2.06
N ASN A 76 11.01 -0.10 2.00
CA ASN A 76 11.11 -1.55 1.85
C ASN A 76 10.51 -2.34 3.04
N GLU A 77 10.68 -1.88 4.27
CA GLU A 77 10.11 -2.53 5.46
C GLU A 77 8.59 -2.39 5.48
N ILE A 78 8.07 -1.19 5.17
CA ILE A 78 6.62 -0.98 5.03
C ILE A 78 6.06 -1.81 3.87
N ALA A 79 6.73 -1.84 2.71
CA ALA A 79 6.33 -2.69 1.60
C ALA A 79 6.27 -4.18 1.99
N SER A 80 7.26 -4.64 2.77
CA SER A 80 7.31 -6.01 3.29
C SER A 80 6.17 -6.30 4.28
N LEU A 81 5.87 -5.36 5.17
CA LEU A 81 4.74 -5.47 6.12
C LEU A 81 3.40 -5.54 5.39
N VAL A 82 3.18 -4.67 4.40
CA VAL A 82 1.98 -4.67 3.56
C VAL A 82 1.81 -6.02 2.86
N LYS A 83 2.88 -6.52 2.23
CA LYS A 83 2.90 -7.84 1.57
C LYS A 83 2.64 -8.99 2.55
N SER A 84 3.10 -8.88 3.80
CA SER A 84 2.84 -9.88 4.84
C SER A 84 1.36 -9.91 5.27
N GLU A 85 0.71 -8.75 5.40
CA GLU A 85 -0.66 -8.63 5.92
C GLU A 85 -1.74 -8.87 4.85
N LEU A 86 -1.49 -8.43 3.62
CA LEU A 86 -2.43 -8.61 2.50
C LEU A 86 -2.17 -9.91 1.72
N GLY A 87 -0.97 -10.47 1.85
CA GLY A 87 -0.51 -11.66 1.14
C GLY A 87 0.36 -11.27 -0.06
N LYS A 88 1.57 -11.84 -0.13
CA LYS A 88 2.60 -11.49 -1.13
C LYS A 88 2.14 -11.54 -2.58
N ASN A 89 1.21 -12.43 -2.89
CA ASN A 89 0.68 -12.61 -4.25
C ASN A 89 -0.58 -11.78 -4.54
N ASN A 90 -1.13 -11.11 -3.52
CA ASN A 90 -2.37 -10.36 -3.61
C ASN A 90 -2.15 -8.86 -3.68
N VAL A 91 -0.91 -8.37 -3.49
CA VAL A 91 -0.60 -6.95 -3.45
C VAL A 91 0.72 -6.64 -4.15
N ILE A 92 0.72 -5.54 -4.90
CA ILE A 92 1.91 -4.92 -5.48
C ILE A 92 2.10 -3.56 -4.82
N VAL A 93 3.34 -3.22 -4.47
CA VAL A 93 3.68 -1.98 -3.76
C VAL A 93 4.66 -1.19 -4.63
N LEU A 94 4.19 -0.07 -5.17
CA LEU A 94 4.98 0.80 -6.03
C LEU A 94 5.43 2.05 -5.25
N LEU A 95 6.72 2.36 -5.32
CA LEU A 95 7.29 3.62 -4.87
C LEU A 95 7.50 4.52 -6.08
N ASN A 96 6.78 5.63 -6.17
CA ASN A 96 6.87 6.56 -7.31
C ASN A 96 6.70 5.87 -8.70
N GLY A 97 5.99 4.75 -8.77
CA GLY A 97 5.77 3.97 -9.99
C GLY A 97 6.76 2.82 -10.22
N GLU A 98 7.76 2.66 -9.36
CA GLU A 98 8.71 1.53 -9.40
C GLU A 98 8.33 0.49 -8.35
N ASP A 99 8.33 -0.80 -8.71
CA ASP A 99 7.99 -1.87 -7.77
C ASP A 99 9.06 -1.99 -6.66
N LEU A 100 8.59 -2.03 -5.42
CA LEU A 100 9.38 -2.38 -4.25
C LEU A 100 9.17 -3.87 -3.95
N ILE A 101 10.12 -4.68 -4.44
CA ILE A 101 10.47 -6.10 -4.13
C ILE A 101 9.48 -6.87 -3.25
#